data_AF-A0A952I6P6-F1
#
_entry.id   AF-A0A952I6P6-F1
#
_cell.length_a   1.000
_cell.length_b   1.000
_cell.length_c   1.000
_cell.angle_alpha   90.00
_cell.angle_beta   90.00
_cell.angle_gamma   90.00
#
_symmetry.space_group_name_H-M   'P 1'
#
loop_
_entity.id
_entity.type
_entity.pdbx_description
1 polymer ?
#
loop_
_entity_poly.entity_id
_entity_poly.type
_entity_poly.pdbx_seq_one_letter_code
_entity_poly.pdbx_strand_id
1 'polypeptide(L)'
;MKLTKNDFKDIPQLSALIKAVDNIDAEYANKVSDEIFKYQPFFLSVLLGYRLDTKPEELDELMRVYFMIWEYFKSKPNVKTKKITEAFFEKAEKKHIDMLKYSEGEPNESARKKVFSYDLENLQSKGLWTAVLFKFEDREVLLKMEKESKVIILIGIKSFIECFENL
;
A
#
# COMPACT_ATOMS: atom_id res chain seq x y z
N MET A 1 4.92 -16.65 10.78
CA MET A 1 5.66 -15.48 10.29
C MET A 1 7.10 -15.51 10.80
N LYS A 2 8.05 -15.77 9.91
CA LYS A 2 9.47 -15.66 10.19
C LYS A 2 9.99 -14.31 9.67
N LEU A 3 10.51 -13.47 10.56
CA LEU A 3 11.22 -12.25 10.18
C LEU A 3 12.66 -12.60 9.77
N THR A 4 13.15 -11.91 8.76
CA THR A 4 14.49 -12.06 8.18
C THR A 4 15.27 -10.76 8.31
N LYS A 5 16.60 -10.80 8.16
CA LYS A 5 17.44 -9.58 8.19
C LYS A 5 17.01 -8.53 7.15
N ASN A 6 16.46 -8.97 6.01
CA ASN A 6 15.96 -8.07 4.97
C ASN A 6 14.78 -7.23 5.46
N ASP A 7 13.93 -7.77 6.32
CA ASP A 7 12.77 -7.05 6.87
C ASP A 7 13.19 -5.87 7.79
N PHE A 8 14.43 -5.88 8.28
CA PHE A 8 14.98 -4.81 9.12
C PHE A 8 15.84 -3.79 8.36
N LYS A 9 16.22 -4.08 7.11
CA LYS A 9 17.18 -3.28 6.34
C LYS A 9 16.70 -1.86 6.10
N ASP A 10 15.40 -1.69 5.92
CA ASP A 10 14.79 -0.42 5.52
C ASP A 10 14.14 0.33 6.70
N ILE A 11 14.25 -0.18 7.93
CA ILE A 11 13.62 0.42 9.13
C ILE A 11 14.03 1.88 9.36
N PRO A 12 15.32 2.27 9.28
CA PRO A 12 15.70 3.66 9.49
C PRO A 12 15.07 4.61 8.47
N GLN A 13 15.07 4.19 7.20
CA GLN A 13 14.42 4.93 6.11
C GLN A 13 12.92 5.03 6.37
N LEU A 14 12.25 3.92 6.66
CA LEU A 14 10.81 3.87 6.90
C LEU A 14 10.40 4.72 8.11
N SER A 15 11.17 4.73 9.19
CA SER A 15 10.89 5.57 10.37
C SER A 15 10.95 7.06 10.04
N ALA A 16 11.91 7.49 9.23
CA ALA A 16 11.99 8.86 8.75
C ALA A 16 10.81 9.20 7.83
N LEU A 17 10.45 8.29 6.92
CA LEU A 17 9.31 8.43 6.03
C LEU A 17 7.99 8.61 6.78
N ILE A 18 7.70 7.77 7.77
CA ILE A 18 6.46 7.83 8.56
C ILE A 18 6.25 9.20 9.20
N LYS A 19 7.35 9.84 9.66
CA LYS A 19 7.32 11.19 10.24
C LYS A 19 7.21 12.29 9.18
N ALA A 20 7.87 12.10 8.04
CA ALA A 20 7.87 13.08 6.96
C ALA A 20 6.46 13.22 6.35
N VAL A 21 5.75 12.11 6.17
CA VAL A 21 4.41 12.15 5.54
C VAL A 21 3.33 12.84 6.38
N ASP A 22 3.53 12.95 7.69
CA ASP A 22 2.59 13.69 8.56
C ASP A 22 2.72 15.22 8.40
N ASN A 23 3.81 15.70 7.81
CA ASN A 23 4.10 17.12 7.63
C ASN A 23 4.10 17.53 6.16
N ILE A 24 3.39 16.78 5.30
CA ILE A 24 3.25 17.12 3.88
C ILE A 24 2.44 18.41 3.75
N ASP A 25 3.04 19.41 3.10
CA ASP A 25 2.38 20.62 2.65
C ASP A 25 1.93 20.51 1.18
N ALA A 26 1.22 21.55 0.70
CA ALA A 26 0.70 21.58 -0.66
C ALA A 26 1.82 21.62 -1.72
N GLU A 27 2.95 22.27 -1.43
CA GLU A 27 4.08 22.35 -2.36
C GLU A 27 4.69 20.96 -2.58
N TYR A 28 4.93 20.25 -1.48
CA TYR A 28 5.41 18.87 -1.50
C TYR A 28 4.41 17.94 -2.19
N ALA A 29 3.12 18.06 -1.86
CA ALA A 29 2.08 17.24 -2.47
C ALA A 29 2.03 17.41 -4.00
N ASN A 30 2.11 18.65 -4.49
CA ASN A 30 2.16 18.93 -5.93
C ASN A 30 3.41 18.33 -6.58
N LYS A 31 4.59 18.57 -5.98
CA LYS A 31 5.86 18.04 -6.49
C LYS A 31 5.86 16.52 -6.58
N VAL A 32 5.40 15.83 -5.53
CA VAL A 32 5.35 14.37 -5.51
C VAL A 32 4.29 13.85 -6.49
N SER A 33 3.13 14.50 -6.59
CA SER A 33 2.10 14.15 -7.56
C SER A 33 2.62 14.27 -9.00
N ASP A 34 3.33 15.35 -9.34
CA ASP A 34 3.97 15.52 -10.65
C ASP A 34 5.01 14.44 -10.94
N GLU A 35 5.80 14.07 -9.93
CA GLU A 35 6.78 13.00 -10.05
C GLU A 35 6.10 11.65 -10.31
N ILE A 36 5.06 11.32 -9.54
CA ILE A 36 4.28 10.10 -9.72
C ILE A 36 3.60 10.11 -11.09
N PHE A 37 2.97 11.22 -11.50
CA PHE A 37 2.30 11.33 -12.79
C PHE A 37 3.25 11.00 -13.95
N LYS A 38 4.50 11.48 -13.85
CA LYS A 38 5.53 11.21 -14.86
C LYS A 38 5.93 9.74 -14.92
N TYR A 39 6.18 9.11 -13.78
CA TYR A 39 6.82 7.79 -13.72
C TYR A 39 5.85 6.63 -13.49
N GLN A 40 4.76 6.84 -12.76
CA GLN A 40 3.75 5.85 -12.38
C GLN A 40 2.33 6.43 -12.47
N PRO A 41 1.87 6.83 -13.68
CA PRO A 41 0.58 7.51 -13.84
C PRO A 41 -0.60 6.68 -13.35
N PHE A 42 -0.60 5.36 -13.56
CA PHE A 42 -1.69 4.49 -13.10
C PHE A 42 -1.82 4.46 -11.58
N PHE A 43 -0.69 4.47 -10.84
CA PHE A 43 -0.68 4.57 -9.38
C PHE A 43 -1.37 5.86 -8.89
N LEU A 44 -1.08 7.00 -9.54
CA LEU A 44 -1.76 8.26 -9.25
C LEU A 44 -3.24 8.23 -9.65
N SER A 45 -3.57 7.64 -10.81
CA SER A 45 -4.96 7.55 -11.27
C SER A 45 -5.84 6.79 -10.29
N VAL A 46 -5.36 5.69 -9.70
CA VAL A 46 -6.12 4.95 -8.68
C VAL A 46 -6.32 5.79 -7.41
N LEU A 47 -5.27 6.45 -6.92
CA LEU A 47 -5.39 7.38 -5.78
C LEU A 47 -6.46 8.44 -6.03
N LEU A 48 -6.41 9.09 -7.19
CA LEU A 48 -7.37 10.11 -7.57
C LEU A 48 -8.77 9.54 -7.82
N GLY A 49 -8.89 8.26 -8.17
CA GLY A 49 -10.15 7.56 -8.34
C GLY A 49 -10.93 7.44 -7.03
N TYR A 50 -10.24 7.20 -5.91
CA TYR A 50 -10.87 7.06 -4.59
C TYR A 50 -11.68 8.28 -4.14
N ARG A 51 -11.43 9.47 -4.71
CA ARG A 51 -12.24 10.67 -4.44
C ARG A 51 -13.74 10.48 -4.68
N LEU A 52 -14.13 9.49 -5.49
CA LEU A 52 -15.53 9.16 -5.78
C LEU A 52 -16.19 8.38 -4.63
N ASP A 53 -15.38 7.66 -3.84
CA ASP A 53 -15.83 6.71 -2.83
C ASP A 53 -15.41 7.13 -1.40
N THR A 54 -14.62 8.20 -1.25
CA THR A 54 -14.10 8.68 0.03
C THR A 54 -14.41 10.14 0.29
N LYS A 55 -14.49 10.52 1.57
CA LYS A 55 -14.59 11.92 1.98
C LYS A 55 -13.27 12.67 1.73
N PRO A 56 -13.29 14.02 1.62
CA PRO A 56 -12.08 14.81 1.44
C PRO A 56 -11.00 14.55 2.50
N GLU A 57 -11.38 14.42 3.77
CA GLU A 57 -10.43 14.18 4.86
C GLU A 57 -9.82 12.78 4.80
N GLU A 58 -10.60 11.79 4.35
CA GLU A 58 -10.13 10.44 4.10
C GLU A 58 -9.13 10.44 2.93
N LEU A 59 -9.45 11.14 1.84
CA LEU A 59 -8.57 11.26 0.68
C LEU A 59 -7.23 11.91 1.05
N ASP A 60 -7.24 12.96 1.88
CA ASP A 60 -6.01 13.59 2.36
C ASP A 60 -5.09 12.60 3.10
N GLU A 61 -5.66 11.76 3.96
CA GLU A 61 -4.90 10.70 4.64
C GLU A 61 -4.43 9.60 3.67
N LEU A 62 -5.24 9.23 2.69
CA LEU A 62 -4.85 8.28 1.64
C LEU A 62 -3.71 8.82 0.78
N MET A 63 -3.70 10.13 0.46
CA MET A 63 -2.60 10.77 -0.23
C MET A 63 -1.29 10.62 0.55
N ARG A 64 -1.31 10.83 1.87
CA ARG A 64 -0.13 10.62 2.73
C ARG A 64 0.37 9.18 2.67
N VAL A 65 -0.54 8.20 2.68
CA VAL A 65 -0.20 6.77 2.53
C VAL A 65 0.41 6.48 1.17
N TYR A 66 -0.18 6.98 0.08
CA TYR A 66 0.33 6.79 -1.27
C TYR A 66 1.69 7.45 -1.49
N PHE A 67 1.90 8.65 -0.93
CA PHE A 67 3.19 9.32 -0.98
C PHE A 67 4.24 8.58 -0.16
N MET A 68 3.88 7.98 0.98
CA MET A 68 4.79 7.11 1.73
C MET A 68 5.26 5.92 0.88
N ILE A 69 4.35 5.28 0.15
CA ILE A 69 4.67 4.15 -0.73
C ILE A 69 5.58 4.62 -1.88
N TRP A 70 5.23 5.73 -2.53
CA TRP A 70 6.06 6.32 -3.58
C TRP A 70 7.48 6.61 -3.09
N GLU A 71 7.61 7.34 -1.98
CA GLU A 71 8.89 7.71 -1.40
C GLU A 71 9.74 6.49 -1.00
N TYR A 72 9.10 5.40 -0.58
CA TYR A 72 9.79 4.15 -0.25
C TYR A 72 10.36 3.45 -1.50
N PHE A 73 9.65 3.50 -2.63
CA PHE A 73 10.03 2.78 -3.85
C PHE A 73 10.78 3.64 -4.90
N LYS A 74 10.65 4.96 -4.90
CA LYS A 74 11.11 5.83 -6.01
C LYS A 74 12.61 5.77 -6.33
N SER A 75 13.43 5.30 -5.39
CA SER A 75 14.88 5.10 -5.55
C SER A 75 15.26 3.68 -5.96
N LYS A 76 14.32 2.72 -5.93
CA LYS A 76 14.58 1.35 -6.35
C LYS A 76 14.77 1.28 -7.88
N PRO A 77 15.58 0.32 -8.37
CA PRO A 77 15.74 0.09 -9.80
C PRO A 77 14.38 -0.08 -10.49
N ASN A 78 14.31 0.27 -11.77
CA ASN A 78 13.12 0.13 -12.63
C ASN A 78 11.89 0.96 -12.28
N VAL A 79 11.73 1.47 -11.06
CA VAL A 79 10.53 2.23 -10.65
C VAL A 79 10.30 3.49 -11.50
N LYS A 80 11.36 4.10 -12.02
CA LYS A 80 11.26 5.28 -12.91
C LYS A 80 11.31 4.94 -14.41
N THR A 81 11.54 3.69 -14.77
CA THR A 81 11.70 3.26 -16.18
C THR A 81 10.64 2.27 -16.64
N LYS A 82 10.01 1.53 -15.72
CA LYS A 82 8.90 0.60 -15.97
C LYS A 82 7.67 1.07 -15.23
N LYS A 83 6.55 1.20 -15.95
CA LYS A 83 5.28 1.63 -15.40
C LYS A 83 4.48 0.42 -14.93
N ILE A 84 3.85 0.53 -13.77
CA ILE A 84 2.78 -0.38 -13.37
C ILE A 84 1.60 -0.11 -14.31
N THR A 85 1.16 -1.14 -15.03
CA THR A 85 -0.04 -1.10 -15.86
C THR A 85 -1.24 -1.58 -15.06
N GLU A 86 -2.44 -1.23 -15.52
CA GLU A 86 -3.69 -1.73 -14.96
C GLU A 86 -3.71 -3.26 -14.92
N ALA A 87 -3.42 -3.94 -16.03
CA ALA A 87 -3.36 -5.41 -16.07
C ALA A 87 -2.34 -6.02 -15.09
N PHE A 88 -1.23 -5.33 -14.80
CA PHE A 88 -0.27 -5.81 -13.81
C PHE A 88 -0.82 -5.68 -12.39
N PHE A 89 -1.47 -4.55 -12.10
CA PHE A 89 -2.16 -4.31 -10.84
C PHE A 89 -3.33 -5.27 -10.62
N GLU A 90 -4.22 -5.44 -11.59
CA GLU A 90 -5.38 -6.35 -11.52
C GLU A 90 -4.94 -7.80 -11.25
N LYS A 91 -3.79 -8.22 -11.78
CA LYS A 91 -3.23 -9.54 -11.50
C LYS A 91 -2.84 -9.68 -10.02
N ALA A 92 -2.22 -8.66 -9.42
CA ALA A 92 -1.86 -8.65 -8.00
C ALA A 92 -3.11 -8.56 -7.11
N GLU A 93 -4.06 -7.70 -7.46
CA GLU A 93 -5.33 -7.54 -6.76
C GLU A 93 -6.14 -8.83 -6.76
N LYS A 94 -6.30 -9.45 -7.93
CA LYS A 94 -7.00 -10.73 -8.07
C LYS A 94 -6.38 -11.82 -7.20
N LYS A 95 -5.04 -11.88 -7.12
CA LYS A 95 -4.34 -12.81 -6.22
C LYS A 95 -4.74 -12.60 -4.75
N HIS A 96 -4.91 -11.36 -4.29
CA HIS A 96 -5.36 -11.07 -2.92
C HIS A 96 -6.82 -11.45 -2.69
N ILE A 97 -7.69 -11.14 -3.66
CA ILE A 97 -9.10 -11.52 -3.60
C ILE A 97 -9.24 -13.05 -3.57
N ASP A 98 -8.51 -13.76 -4.43
CA ASP A 98 -8.54 -15.23 -4.49
C ASP A 98 -8.00 -15.85 -3.19
N MET A 99 -6.96 -15.25 -2.59
CA MET A 99 -6.45 -15.65 -1.27
C MET A 99 -7.51 -15.46 -0.17
N LEU A 100 -8.22 -14.34 -0.16
CA LEU A 100 -9.29 -14.08 0.82
C LEU A 100 -10.43 -15.08 0.67
N LYS A 101 -10.91 -15.32 -0.56
CA LYS A 101 -11.94 -16.34 -0.86
C LYS A 101 -11.49 -17.74 -0.44
N TYR A 102 -10.24 -18.09 -0.73
CA TYR A 102 -9.67 -19.37 -0.30
C TYR A 102 -9.65 -19.48 1.23
N SER A 103 -9.26 -18.42 1.94
CA SER A 103 -9.24 -18.41 3.41
C SER A 103 -10.63 -18.59 4.03
N GLU A 104 -11.69 -18.15 3.36
CA GLU A 104 -13.07 -18.34 3.84
C GLU A 104 -13.48 -19.82 3.86
N GLY A 105 -12.97 -20.62 2.92
CA GLY A 105 -13.23 -22.06 2.83
C GLY A 105 -12.42 -22.94 3.80
N GLU A 106 -11.48 -22.36 4.56
CA GLU A 106 -10.64 -23.11 5.48
C GLU A 106 -11.42 -23.56 6.74
N PRO A 107 -11.21 -24.80 7.23
CA PRO A 107 -12.11 -25.44 8.20
C PRO A 107 -12.02 -24.87 9.62
N ASN A 108 -11.00 -24.07 9.93
CA ASN A 108 -10.81 -23.47 11.25
C ASN A 108 -9.88 -22.25 11.22
N GLU A 109 -9.85 -21.51 12.33
CA GLU A 109 -9.03 -20.31 12.48
C GLU A 109 -7.52 -20.56 12.33
N SER A 110 -7.02 -21.72 12.77
CA SER A 110 -5.60 -22.07 12.63
C SER A 110 -5.20 -22.22 11.16
N ALA A 111 -6.04 -22.89 10.36
CA ALA A 111 -5.84 -23.03 8.93
C ALA A 111 -5.91 -21.66 8.22
N ARG A 112 -6.89 -20.81 8.56
CA ARG A 112 -6.97 -19.42 8.08
C ARG A 112 -5.72 -18.60 8.39
N LYS A 113 -5.22 -18.67 9.63
CA LYS A 113 -3.98 -18.00 10.06
C LYS A 113 -2.76 -18.45 9.25
N LYS A 114 -2.71 -19.70 8.80
CA LYS A 114 -1.62 -20.19 7.92
C LYS A 114 -1.67 -19.57 6.54
N VAL A 115 -2.87 -19.38 5.96
CA VAL A 115 -3.04 -18.69 4.67
C VAL A 115 -2.49 -17.27 4.75
N PHE A 116 -2.92 -16.50 5.75
CA PHE A 116 -2.42 -15.12 5.94
C PHE A 116 -0.92 -15.07 6.27
N SER A 117 -0.42 -16.03 7.06
CA SER A 117 1.01 -16.11 7.36
C SER A 117 1.83 -16.37 6.10
N TYR A 118 1.37 -17.27 5.23
CA TYR A 118 2.03 -17.57 3.97
C TYR A 118 2.02 -16.38 3.01
N ASP A 119 0.89 -15.68 2.88
CA ASP A 119 0.81 -14.46 2.07
C ASP A 119 1.79 -13.38 2.57
N LEU A 120 1.79 -13.12 3.89
CA LEU A 120 2.70 -12.16 4.51
C LEU A 120 4.17 -12.55 4.39
N GLU A 121 4.51 -13.83 4.48
CA GLU A 121 5.90 -14.31 4.35
C GLU A 121 6.50 -14.02 2.97
N ASN A 122 5.67 -14.00 1.93
CA ASN A 122 6.07 -13.72 0.56
C ASN A 122 6.20 -12.23 0.22
N LEU A 123 5.71 -11.34 1.10
CA LEU A 123 5.84 -9.89 0.93
C LEU A 123 7.27 -9.43 1.29
N GLN A 124 7.95 -8.70 0.41
CA GLN A 124 9.32 -8.25 0.68
C GLN A 124 9.35 -7.03 1.62
N SER A 125 8.38 -6.13 1.47
CA SER A 125 8.30 -4.83 2.15
C SER A 125 7.36 -4.90 3.36
N LYS A 126 7.51 -5.93 4.21
CA LYS A 126 6.64 -6.16 5.39
C LYS A 126 6.60 -4.96 6.33
N GLY A 127 7.74 -4.28 6.49
CA GLY A 127 7.83 -3.05 7.28
C GLY A 127 6.93 -1.95 6.73
N LEU A 128 7.00 -1.67 5.41
CA LEU A 128 6.13 -0.68 4.77
C LEU A 128 4.66 -1.05 4.93
N TRP A 129 4.30 -2.31 4.69
CA TRP A 129 2.92 -2.76 4.86
C TRP A 129 2.42 -2.60 6.30
N THR A 130 3.28 -2.89 7.28
CA THR A 130 2.98 -2.65 8.69
C THR A 130 2.77 -1.17 8.98
N ALA A 131 3.56 -0.28 8.38
CA ALA A 131 3.38 1.17 8.52
C ALA A 131 2.06 1.65 7.91
N VAL A 132 1.64 1.08 6.77
CA VAL A 132 0.32 1.33 6.18
C VAL A 132 -0.78 0.92 7.16
N LEU A 133 -0.76 -0.33 7.63
CA LEU A 133 -1.76 -0.82 8.59
C LEU A 133 -1.82 0.05 9.85
N PHE A 134 -0.66 0.46 10.37
CA PHE A 134 -0.59 1.35 11.53
C PHE A 134 -1.30 2.69 11.29
N LYS A 135 -1.18 3.30 10.09
CA LYS A 135 -1.92 4.53 9.77
C LYS A 135 -3.44 4.31 9.78
N PHE A 136 -3.93 3.18 9.29
CA PHE A 136 -5.36 2.85 9.29
C PHE A 136 -5.92 2.55 10.70
N GLU A 137 -5.07 2.18 11.64
CA GLU A 137 -5.45 1.93 13.04
C GLU A 137 -5.28 3.18 13.94
N ASP A 138 -4.35 4.07 13.63
CA ASP A 138 -4.00 5.24 14.46
C ASP A 138 -4.66 6.55 14.01
N ARG A 139 -4.90 6.73 12.71
CA ARG A 139 -5.55 7.95 12.19
C ARG A 139 -7.04 7.82 12.34
N GLU A 140 -7.64 8.64 13.21
CA GLU A 140 -9.08 8.61 13.50
C GLU A 140 -9.96 8.62 12.25
N VAL A 141 -9.57 9.40 11.24
CA VAL A 141 -10.27 9.48 9.94
C VAL A 141 -10.28 8.14 9.21
N LEU A 142 -9.11 7.50 9.06
CA LEU A 142 -9.00 6.19 8.41
C LEU A 142 -9.59 5.07 9.27
N LEU A 143 -9.49 5.17 10.59
CA LEU A 143 -10.07 4.22 11.53
C LEU A 143 -11.61 4.21 11.43
N LYS A 144 -12.23 5.37 11.23
CA LYS A 144 -13.69 5.53 11.12
C LYS A 144 -14.25 5.40 9.69
N MET A 145 -13.38 5.21 8.69
CA MET A 145 -13.79 4.96 7.31
C MET A 145 -14.72 3.74 7.21
N GLU A 146 -15.68 3.81 6.29
CA GLU A 146 -16.61 2.73 5.98
C GLU A 146 -15.85 1.44 5.66
N LYS A 147 -16.34 0.31 6.17
CA LYS A 147 -15.60 -0.95 6.24
C LYS A 147 -15.32 -1.54 4.85
N GLU A 148 -16.30 -1.55 3.96
CA GLU A 148 -16.15 -2.09 2.60
C GLU A 148 -15.13 -1.28 1.80
N SER A 149 -15.28 0.05 1.82
CA SER A 149 -14.37 1.01 1.20
C SER A 149 -12.94 0.84 1.72
N LYS A 150 -12.78 0.75 3.05
CA LYS A 150 -11.49 0.53 3.70
C LYS A 150 -10.82 -0.77 3.24
N VAL A 151 -11.58 -1.87 3.15
CA VAL A 151 -11.04 -3.16 2.71
C VAL A 151 -10.60 -3.10 1.25
N ILE A 152 -11.41 -2.52 0.37
CA ILE A 152 -11.07 -2.34 -1.05
C ILE A 152 -9.77 -1.53 -1.20
N ILE A 153 -9.66 -0.42 -0.48
CA ILE A 153 -8.48 0.46 -0.53
C ILE A 153 -7.24 -0.26 0.02
N LEU A 154 -7.34 -0.99 1.13
CA LEU A 154 -6.21 -1.75 1.69
C LEU A 154 -5.73 -2.85 0.74
N ILE A 155 -6.64 -3.55 0.06
CA ILE A 155 -6.30 -4.53 -0.97
C ILE A 155 -5.58 -3.84 -2.14
N GLY A 156 -6.09 -2.70 -2.60
CA GLY A 156 -5.45 -1.91 -3.66
C GLY A 156 -4.04 -1.45 -3.28
N ILE A 157 -3.86 -0.92 -2.06
CA ILE A 157 -2.55 -0.51 -1.54
C ILE A 157 -1.57 -1.69 -1.50
N LYS A 158 -2.00 -2.85 -0.96
CA LYS A 158 -1.15 -4.05 -0.92
C LYS A 158 -0.76 -4.51 -2.31
N SER A 159 -1.70 -4.46 -3.26
CA SER A 159 -1.46 -4.81 -4.66
C SER A 159 -0.39 -3.92 -5.29
N PHE A 160 -0.42 -2.61 -5.03
CA PHE A 160 0.62 -1.71 -5.50
C PHE A 160 1.99 -1.99 -4.89
N ILE A 161 2.06 -2.26 -3.58
CA ILE A 161 3.32 -2.65 -2.93
C ILE A 161 3.90 -3.89 -3.63
N GLU A 162 3.09 -4.91 -3.89
CA GLU A 162 3.54 -6.10 -4.62
C GLU A 162 3.95 -5.79 -6.07
N CYS A 163 3.22 -4.93 -6.78
CA CYS A 163 3.63 -4.50 -8.12
C CYS A 163 5.00 -3.81 -8.09
N PHE A 164 5.23 -2.88 -7.16
CA PHE A 164 6.51 -2.19 -7.02
C PHE A 164 7.67 -3.11 -6.66
N GLU A 165 7.44 -4.15 -5.84
CA GLU A 165 8.45 -5.17 -5.53
C GLU A 165 8.88 -5.99 -6.75
N ASN A 166 8.02 -6.06 -7.77
CA ASN A 166 8.19 -6.92 -8.95
C ASN A 166 8.51 -6.13 -10.24
N LEU A 167 8.83 -4.84 -10.16
CA LEU A 167 9.31 -4.02 -11.30
C LEU A 167 10.78 -4.28 -11.67
#